data_AF-A0A136LF35-F1
#
_entry.id   AF-A0A136LF35-F1
#
_cell.length_a   1.000
_cell.length_b   1.000
_cell.length_c   1.000
_cell.angle_alpha   90.00
_cell.angle_beta   90.00
_cell.angle_gamma   90.00
#
_symmetry.space_group_name_H-M   'P 1'
#
loop_
_entity.id
_entity.type
_entity.pdbx_description
1 polymer ?
#
loop_
_entity_poly.entity_id
_entity_poly.type
_entity_poly.pdbx_seq_one_letter_code
_entity_poly.pdbx_strand_id
1 'polypeptide(L)'
;MRNFAEKQFIYEINTAVWLTELSHHYGQPITLDTIPDEALDAIARPGIDYIWLMGIWQRSAYGLEIALKWKHEYQPALPDLTDKDIIGSAYAIGDYRVADAFGGREALAHLRQRLRQRGLKLILDFVPNHVAADHPWLETHPEYIVQGSSEDVLNRPNDFFTYKDSAGSLKVFAHGRDPYFPGWSDTAQLNIFNPALRKAVRALLLDIASQCDGLRCDMAMLLLKEIFSHTWKGYVPAPPAKEYWVEMTKAIKQVHPDFLFMAEVYWHKEYELLLQGFDYCYDKVFYDRVLQGNVQQLRQHLVSELAYQQRLVRFLENHDEPRAYETLGALRSYPAATLLCTLPGGTLLHEGQFIGRRVKLPVQINRAPTERRHPKLEAFYNQLLREIENPIYHNGSFYLFQVNPAAKTNQSNQQLLAYGWYNEAEFDYRLIIVNLTEQRAQGRIDMSAWTWLEGRRWRLFNALDNQEFSRQGGALSKDGMLVDLDPYESFIFRFELEDMPRRVPAGGYRGEVF
;
A
#
# COMPACT_ATOMS: atom_id res chain seq x y z
N MET A 1 -16.70 -23.08 6.73
CA MET A 1 -16.78 -21.83 5.97
C MET A 1 -15.91 -20.82 6.70
N ARG A 2 -14.84 -20.30 6.09
CA ARG A 2 -14.13 -19.17 6.70
C ARG A 2 -15.07 -17.97 6.55
N ASN A 3 -15.50 -17.39 7.66
CA ASN A 3 -16.14 -16.09 7.67
C ASN A 3 -15.26 -15.10 6.89
N PHE A 4 -15.88 -14.20 6.13
CA PHE A 4 -15.23 -13.03 5.53
C PHE A 4 -14.50 -12.29 6.64
N ALA A 5 -13.17 -12.37 6.65
CA ALA A 5 -12.35 -11.72 7.65
C ALA A 5 -11.46 -10.67 6.96
N GLU A 6 -11.97 -9.44 7.02
CA GLU A 6 -11.21 -8.22 7.28
C GLU A 6 -10.45 -7.65 6.08
N LYS A 7 -11.15 -6.77 5.36
CA LYS A 7 -10.52 -5.72 4.57
C LYS A 7 -9.58 -4.93 5.48
N GLN A 8 -8.28 -4.98 5.22
CA GLN A 8 -7.29 -4.25 6.02
C GLN A 8 -6.97 -2.89 5.38
N PHE A 9 -6.93 -1.85 6.19
CA PHE A 9 -6.44 -0.53 5.81
C PHE A 9 -5.05 -0.29 6.40
N ILE A 10 -4.11 -0.02 5.50
CA ILE A 10 -2.70 0.19 5.79
C ILE A 10 -2.39 1.65 5.52
N TYR A 11 -1.82 2.34 6.50
CA TYR A 11 -1.38 3.72 6.37
C TYR A 11 0.14 3.80 6.32
N GLU A 12 0.67 4.13 5.15
CA GLU A 12 2.10 4.25 4.89
C GLU A 12 2.63 5.62 5.29
N ILE A 13 3.70 5.62 6.08
CA ILE A 13 4.37 6.80 6.58
C ILE A 13 5.87 6.69 6.27
N ASN A 14 6.42 7.70 5.59
CA ASN A 14 7.86 7.87 5.51
C ASN A 14 8.40 8.29 6.89
N THR A 15 9.03 7.35 7.59
CA THR A 15 9.42 7.51 8.99
C THR A 15 10.37 8.69 9.19
N ALA A 16 11.39 8.84 8.33
CA ALA A 16 12.39 9.88 8.47
C ALA A 16 11.76 11.27 8.29
N VAL A 17 10.93 11.43 7.26
CA VAL A 17 10.21 12.67 6.96
C VAL A 17 9.27 13.04 8.10
N TRP A 18 8.48 12.08 8.57
CA TRP A 18 7.51 12.31 9.64
C TRP A 18 8.18 12.73 10.96
N LEU A 19 9.26 12.06 11.36
CA LEU A 19 10.00 12.43 12.57
C LEU A 19 10.64 13.82 12.45
N THR A 20 11.16 14.19 11.27
CA THR A 20 11.69 15.54 11.02
C THR A 20 10.59 16.60 11.11
N GLU A 21 9.43 16.37 10.49
CA GLU A 21 8.30 17.30 10.56
C GLU A 21 7.81 17.50 12.00
N LEU A 22 7.67 16.41 12.77
CA LEU A 22 7.34 16.49 14.19
C LEU A 22 8.42 17.24 14.98
N SER A 23 9.69 16.98 14.70
CA SER A 23 10.80 17.66 15.39
C SER A 23 10.76 19.17 15.17
N HIS A 24 10.45 19.60 13.94
CA HIS A 24 10.28 21.01 13.61
C HIS A 24 9.03 21.61 14.28
N HIS A 25 7.91 20.87 14.28
CA HIS A 25 6.66 21.33 14.88
C HIS A 25 6.78 21.55 16.40
N TYR A 26 7.42 20.63 17.11
CA TYR A 26 7.57 20.66 18.57
C TYR A 26 8.86 21.37 19.04
N GLY A 27 9.73 21.79 18.11
CA GLY A 27 10.96 22.52 18.44
C GLY A 27 12.02 21.69 19.19
N GLN A 28 11.96 20.37 19.12
CA GLN A 28 12.89 19.44 19.78
C GLN A 28 13.05 18.15 18.96
N PRO A 29 14.18 17.43 19.06
CA PRO A 29 14.34 16.16 18.36
C PRO A 29 13.29 15.11 18.78
N ILE A 30 12.59 14.53 17.80
CA ILE A 30 11.62 13.46 17.98
C ILE A 30 12.19 12.15 17.41
N THR A 31 12.08 11.09 18.21
CA THR A 31 12.42 9.70 17.86
C THR A 31 11.16 8.85 17.95
N LEU A 32 11.21 7.55 17.64
CA LEU A 32 10.04 6.66 17.77
C LEU A 32 9.49 6.62 19.20
N ASP A 33 10.34 6.78 20.22
CA ASP A 33 9.94 6.74 21.63
C ASP A 33 9.27 8.04 22.08
N THR A 34 9.71 9.18 21.52
CA THR A 34 9.32 10.51 21.98
C THR A 34 8.21 11.17 21.15
N ILE A 35 7.58 10.43 20.22
CA ILE A 35 6.43 10.91 19.45
C ILE A 35 5.31 11.33 20.42
N PRO A 36 4.77 12.55 20.38
CA PRO A 36 3.67 12.97 21.26
C PRO A 36 2.40 12.16 21.02
N ASP A 37 1.59 11.95 22.05
CA ASP A 37 0.36 11.15 21.96
C ASP A 37 -0.63 11.74 20.95
N GLU A 38 -0.70 13.06 20.85
CA GLU A 38 -1.56 13.76 19.89
C GLU A 38 -1.17 13.46 18.43
N ALA A 39 0.12 13.26 18.16
CA ALA A 39 0.61 12.88 16.83
C ALA A 39 0.27 11.42 16.50
N LEU A 40 0.29 10.53 17.51
CA LEU A 40 -0.16 9.15 17.34
C LEU A 40 -1.67 9.06 17.16
N ASP A 41 -2.44 9.87 17.89
CA ASP A 41 -3.90 9.95 17.74
C ASP A 41 -4.28 10.46 16.35
N ALA A 42 -3.51 11.38 15.78
CA ALA A 42 -3.74 11.93 14.44
C ALA A 42 -3.55 10.90 13.30
N ILE A 43 -2.73 9.86 13.52
CA ILE A 43 -2.55 8.75 12.56
C ILE A 43 -3.44 7.54 12.88
N ALA A 44 -3.95 7.43 14.11
CA ALA A 44 -4.97 6.47 14.54
C ALA A 44 -6.36 6.86 14.04
N ARG A 45 -6.48 7.03 12.72
CA ARG A 45 -7.71 7.47 12.08
C ARG A 45 -8.75 6.35 12.03
N PRO A 46 -10.03 6.73 12.00
CA PRO A 46 -11.14 5.86 11.67
C PRO A 46 -10.85 4.85 10.56
N GLY A 47 -10.99 3.57 10.88
CA GLY A 47 -10.90 2.46 9.94
C GLY A 47 -9.47 2.07 9.53
N ILE A 48 -8.42 2.64 10.11
CA ILE A 48 -7.02 2.21 9.86
C ILE A 48 -6.64 1.06 10.80
N ASP A 49 -6.09 -0.02 10.25
CA ASP A 49 -5.71 -1.22 11.00
C ASP A 49 -4.20 -1.31 11.22
N TYR A 50 -3.41 -0.90 10.22
CA TYR A 50 -1.94 -0.96 10.26
C TYR A 50 -1.31 0.39 9.97
N ILE A 51 -0.24 0.70 10.71
CA ILE A 51 0.75 1.70 10.32
C ILE A 51 1.92 0.97 9.68
N TRP A 52 2.26 1.34 8.46
CA TRP A 52 3.51 0.94 7.82
C TRP A 52 4.53 2.06 7.98
N LEU A 53 5.57 1.79 8.78
CA LEU A 53 6.70 2.68 8.94
C LEU A 53 7.76 2.36 7.89
N MET A 54 7.84 3.19 6.86
CA MET A 54 8.80 3.01 5.78
C MET A 54 10.20 3.40 6.22
N GLY A 55 11.18 2.55 5.92
CA GLY A 55 12.61 2.90 6.00
C GLY A 55 13.18 3.12 7.41
N ILE A 56 12.82 2.27 8.37
CA ILE A 56 13.30 2.35 9.77
C ILE A 56 14.72 1.80 9.97
N TRP A 57 15.22 1.01 9.03
CA TRP A 57 16.47 0.28 9.16
C TRP A 57 17.69 1.20 9.07
N GLN A 58 18.82 0.72 9.59
CA GLN A 58 20.09 1.40 9.50
C GLN A 58 20.51 1.50 8.02
N ARG A 59 20.67 2.75 7.57
CA ARG A 59 21.10 3.08 6.22
C ARG A 59 22.61 2.94 6.06
N SER A 60 23.02 2.70 4.83
CA SER A 60 24.40 2.59 4.39
C SER A 60 25.13 3.93 4.37
N ALA A 61 26.39 3.93 4.83
CA ALA A 61 27.27 5.10 4.72
C ALA A 61 27.69 5.32 3.27
N TYR A 62 28.02 4.24 2.55
CA TYR A 62 28.29 4.32 1.11
C TYR A 62 27.08 4.81 0.31
N GLY A 63 25.88 4.32 0.64
CA GLY A 63 24.62 4.78 0.03
C GLY A 63 24.38 6.27 0.24
N LEU A 64 24.74 6.82 1.41
CA LEU A 64 24.72 8.27 1.66
C LEU A 64 25.72 9.01 0.77
N GLU A 65 26.96 8.52 0.62
CA GLU A 65 27.95 9.13 -0.27
C GLU A 65 27.49 9.16 -1.73
N ILE A 66 26.81 8.11 -2.19
CA ILE A 66 26.19 8.07 -3.51
C ILE A 66 25.07 9.10 -3.60
N ALA A 67 24.12 9.09 -2.65
CA ALA A 67 22.99 10.03 -2.65
C ALA A 67 23.43 11.50 -2.68
N LEU A 68 24.49 11.87 -1.94
CA LEU A 68 25.04 13.22 -1.94
C LEU A 68 25.52 13.68 -3.33
N LYS A 69 26.05 12.78 -4.17
CA LYS A 69 26.46 13.09 -5.56
C LYS A 69 25.26 13.37 -6.46
N TRP A 70 24.11 12.78 -6.15
CA TRP A 70 22.86 12.91 -6.89
C TRP A 70 21.91 13.96 -6.31
N LYS A 71 22.40 14.88 -5.48
CA LYS A 71 21.60 15.96 -4.87
C LYS A 71 20.68 16.70 -5.84
N HIS A 72 21.13 16.91 -7.09
CA HIS A 72 20.35 17.57 -8.14
C HIS A 72 19.05 16.85 -8.51
N GLU A 73 18.97 15.53 -8.34
CA GLU A 73 17.76 14.72 -8.57
C GLU A 73 16.68 14.97 -7.50
N TYR A 74 17.08 15.44 -6.31
CA TYR A 74 16.16 15.66 -5.18
C TYR A 74 15.68 17.11 -5.09
N GLN A 75 16.43 18.05 -5.68
CA GLN A 75 16.09 19.48 -5.70
C GLN A 75 14.71 19.81 -6.27
N PRO A 76 14.18 19.11 -7.30
CA PRO A 76 12.81 19.35 -7.77
C PRO A 76 11.75 19.11 -6.70
N ALA A 77 11.97 18.14 -5.80
CA ALA A 77 11.07 17.85 -4.69
C ALA A 77 11.27 18.82 -3.51
N LEU A 78 12.50 19.30 -3.31
CA LEU A 78 12.83 20.22 -2.21
C LEU A 78 13.81 21.31 -2.69
N PRO A 79 13.32 22.44 -3.21
CA PRO A 79 14.19 23.45 -3.83
C PRO A 79 15.23 24.07 -2.88
N ASP A 80 14.96 24.09 -1.57
CA ASP A 80 15.85 24.60 -0.52
C ASP A 80 16.71 23.50 0.13
N LEU A 81 16.85 22.34 -0.53
CA LEU A 81 17.59 21.17 -0.05
C LEU A 81 19.05 21.46 0.33
N THR A 82 19.42 21.02 1.52
CA THR A 82 20.78 21.03 2.05
C THR A 82 21.33 19.61 2.16
N ASP A 83 22.64 19.47 2.35
CA ASP A 83 23.26 18.14 2.49
C ASP A 83 22.79 17.41 3.75
N LYS A 84 22.32 18.15 4.77
CA LYS A 84 21.74 17.59 6.01
C LYS A 84 20.39 16.91 5.79
N ASP A 85 19.70 17.28 4.71
CA ASP A 85 18.41 16.70 4.36
C ASP A 85 18.58 15.34 3.66
N ILE A 86 19.78 15.02 3.16
CA ILE A 86 20.09 13.77 2.44
C ILE A 86 20.62 12.75 3.43
N ILE A 87 19.92 11.62 3.59
CA ILE A 87 20.24 10.56 4.56
C ILE A 87 20.54 9.20 3.91
N GLY A 88 20.59 9.15 2.57
CA GLY A 88 20.79 7.91 1.81
C GLY A 88 19.49 7.13 1.63
N SER A 89 19.50 6.19 0.66
CA SER A 89 18.32 5.39 0.32
C SER A 89 17.88 4.51 1.51
N ALA A 90 16.58 4.52 1.80
CA ALA A 90 15.98 3.57 2.75
C ALA A 90 16.05 2.11 2.28
N TYR A 91 16.32 1.88 0.99
CA TYR A 91 16.38 0.55 0.37
C TYR A 91 17.80 0.03 0.17
N ALA A 92 18.82 0.87 0.35
CA ALA A 92 20.21 0.43 0.47
C ALA A 92 20.49 0.03 1.93
N ILE A 93 20.05 -1.16 2.31
CA ILE A 93 20.10 -1.66 3.69
C ILE A 93 21.53 -1.88 4.14
N GLY A 94 22.00 -1.04 5.07
CA GLY A 94 23.31 -1.20 5.71
C GLY A 94 23.27 -2.26 6.82
N ASP A 95 22.16 -2.31 7.56
CA ASP A 95 21.89 -3.33 8.57
C ASP A 95 20.38 -3.36 8.92
N TYR A 96 19.82 -4.54 9.16
CA TYR A 96 18.43 -4.73 9.59
C TYR A 96 18.25 -4.51 11.10
N ARG A 97 18.96 -3.52 11.64
CA ARG A 97 18.72 -2.95 12.96
C ARG A 97 17.98 -1.63 12.79
N VAL A 98 17.05 -1.34 13.70
CA VAL A 98 16.40 -0.02 13.74
C VAL A 98 17.48 1.05 13.91
N ALA A 99 17.47 2.07 13.06
CA ALA A 99 18.51 3.09 13.08
C ALA A 99 18.58 3.79 14.44
N ASP A 100 19.79 4.05 14.94
CA ASP A 100 19.99 4.73 16.23
C ASP A 100 19.40 6.15 16.22
N ALA A 101 19.40 6.81 15.06
CA ALA A 101 18.75 8.11 14.86
C ALA A 101 17.24 8.09 15.12
N PHE A 102 16.60 6.91 15.09
CA PHE A 102 15.19 6.71 15.41
C PHE A 102 14.96 6.18 16.82
N GLY A 103 16.03 5.99 17.60
CA GLY A 103 16.01 5.48 18.98
C GLY A 103 16.24 3.97 19.12
N GLY A 104 16.49 3.26 18.01
CA GLY A 104 16.82 1.83 18.02
C GLY A 104 15.65 0.91 18.40
N ARG A 105 15.99 -0.34 18.73
CA ARG A 105 15.02 -1.43 18.96
C ARG A 105 14.03 -1.14 20.09
N GLU A 106 14.50 -0.56 21.20
CA GLU A 106 13.67 -0.26 22.36
C GLU A 106 12.61 0.82 22.03
N ALA A 107 13.01 1.86 21.30
CA ALA A 107 12.09 2.90 20.84
C ALA A 107 10.99 2.34 19.93
N LEU A 108 11.34 1.41 19.03
CA LEU A 108 10.36 0.71 18.20
C LEU A 108 9.39 -0.14 19.04
N ALA A 109 9.90 -0.84 20.06
CA ALA A 109 9.08 -1.68 20.94
C ALA A 109 8.07 -0.83 21.73
N HIS A 110 8.50 0.30 22.30
CA HIS A 110 7.63 1.25 22.98
C HIS A 110 6.59 1.85 22.02
N LEU A 111 7.01 2.28 20.82
CA LEU A 111 6.08 2.79 19.82
C LEU A 111 5.02 1.74 19.44
N ARG A 112 5.42 0.49 19.19
CA ARG A 112 4.48 -0.59 18.88
C ARG A 112 3.47 -0.81 20.02
N GLN A 113 3.89 -0.71 21.27
CA GLN A 113 2.97 -0.78 22.41
C GLN A 113 1.96 0.39 22.40
N ARG A 114 2.42 1.62 22.12
CA ARG A 114 1.57 2.81 22.05
C ARG A 114 0.61 2.80 20.85
N LEU A 115 1.01 2.20 19.73
CA LEU A 115 0.15 1.92 18.58
C LEU A 115 -0.93 0.87 18.94
N ARG A 116 -0.55 -0.21 19.62
CA ARG A 116 -1.49 -1.26 20.05
C ARG A 116 -2.56 -0.74 21.02
N GLN A 117 -2.21 0.19 21.91
CA GLN A 117 -3.19 0.86 22.78
C GLN A 117 -4.28 1.61 21.99
N ARG A 118 -4.00 1.96 20.74
CA ARG A 118 -4.92 2.62 19.80
C ARG A 118 -5.56 1.64 18.81
N GLY A 119 -5.39 0.33 19.02
CA GLY A 119 -5.91 -0.71 18.11
C GLY A 119 -5.10 -0.90 16.83
N LEU A 120 -3.97 -0.22 16.69
CA LEU A 120 -3.13 -0.29 15.49
C LEU A 120 -2.07 -1.38 15.58
N LYS A 121 -1.80 -2.00 14.44
CA LYS A 121 -0.70 -2.95 14.23
C LYS A 121 0.42 -2.29 13.42
N LEU A 122 1.62 -2.89 13.45
CA LEU A 122 2.81 -2.32 12.80
C LEU A 122 3.29 -3.19 11.63
N ILE A 123 3.48 -2.58 10.46
CA ILE A 123 4.17 -3.15 9.29
C ILE A 123 5.52 -2.45 9.11
N LEU A 124 6.54 -3.22 8.75
CA LEU A 124 7.87 -2.72 8.38
C LEU A 124 8.27 -3.19 6.98
N ASP A 125 9.25 -2.52 6.37
CA ASP A 125 9.83 -2.97 5.10
C ASP A 125 10.78 -4.15 5.27
N PHE A 126 10.85 -4.97 4.23
CA PHE A 126 11.90 -5.95 4.05
C PHE A 126 12.37 -5.94 2.60
N VAL A 127 13.69 -5.80 2.39
CA VAL A 127 14.35 -5.78 1.07
C VAL A 127 15.08 -7.12 0.84
N PRO A 128 14.42 -8.11 0.24
CA PRO A 128 14.96 -9.46 0.08
C PRO A 128 16.00 -9.59 -1.03
N ASN A 129 15.98 -8.70 -2.03
CA ASN A 129 16.75 -8.88 -3.26
C ASN A 129 18.24 -8.50 -3.08
N HIS A 130 18.53 -7.46 -2.30
CA HIS A 130 19.86 -6.91 -2.17
C HIS A 130 20.08 -6.31 -0.77
N VAL A 131 21.34 -6.03 -0.47
CA VAL A 131 21.78 -5.20 0.67
C VAL A 131 22.61 -4.04 0.12
N ALA A 132 23.06 -3.12 0.96
CA ALA A 132 23.97 -2.06 0.52
C ALA A 132 25.32 -2.61 0.02
N ALA A 133 25.99 -1.84 -0.85
CA ALA A 133 27.30 -2.20 -1.41
C ALA A 133 28.46 -2.14 -0.40
N ASP A 134 28.21 -1.66 0.83
CA ASP A 134 29.12 -1.69 1.98
C ASP A 134 28.63 -2.61 3.11
N HIS A 135 27.60 -3.43 2.87
CA HIS A 135 27.05 -4.32 3.89
C HIS A 135 28.13 -5.28 4.45
N PRO A 136 28.16 -5.56 5.77
CA PRO A 136 29.20 -6.41 6.39
C PRO A 136 29.35 -7.82 5.79
N TRP A 137 28.31 -8.33 5.12
CA TRP A 137 28.37 -9.62 4.43
C TRP A 137 29.33 -9.65 3.24
N LEU A 138 29.67 -8.52 2.60
CA LEU A 138 30.69 -8.52 1.55
C LEU A 138 32.07 -8.94 2.08
N GLU A 139 32.37 -8.56 3.32
CA GLU A 139 33.60 -8.92 4.02
C GLU A 139 33.50 -10.32 4.64
N THR A 140 32.45 -10.54 5.44
CA THR A 140 32.33 -11.71 6.34
C THR A 140 31.76 -12.95 5.67
N HIS A 141 30.90 -12.77 4.66
CA HIS A 141 30.15 -13.83 3.98
C HIS A 141 30.05 -13.56 2.47
N PRO A 142 31.16 -13.41 1.75
CA PRO A 142 31.13 -13.08 0.32
C PRO A 142 30.36 -14.12 -0.52
N GLU A 143 30.19 -15.35 -0.03
CA GLU A 143 29.37 -16.40 -0.64
C GLU A 143 27.86 -16.08 -0.64
N TYR A 144 27.41 -15.12 0.18
CA TYR A 144 26.03 -14.64 0.19
C TYR A 144 25.71 -13.70 -0.96
N ILE A 145 26.73 -13.16 -1.63
CA ILE A 145 26.58 -12.17 -2.69
C ILE A 145 26.84 -12.84 -4.04
N VAL A 146 26.15 -12.42 -5.09
CA VAL A 146 26.45 -12.88 -6.46
C VAL A 146 27.82 -12.32 -6.85
N GLN A 147 28.76 -13.22 -7.17
CA GLN A 147 30.14 -12.87 -7.50
C GLN A 147 30.36 -12.79 -9.00
N GLY A 148 31.25 -11.89 -9.41
CA GLY A 148 31.70 -11.75 -10.80
C GLY A 148 33.22 -11.90 -10.93
N SER A 149 33.72 -11.57 -12.09
CA SER A 149 35.14 -11.55 -12.44
C SER A 149 35.60 -10.14 -12.82
N SER A 150 36.91 -9.92 -12.90
CA SER A 150 37.45 -8.64 -13.39
C SER A 150 36.99 -8.31 -14.82
N GLU A 151 36.68 -9.31 -15.64
CA GLU A 151 36.15 -9.12 -16.99
C GLU A 151 34.70 -8.60 -16.94
N ASP A 152 33.90 -9.03 -15.96
CA ASP A 152 32.53 -8.56 -15.80
C ASP A 152 32.47 -7.06 -15.45
N VAL A 153 33.42 -6.55 -14.67
CA VAL A 153 33.52 -5.10 -14.38
C VAL A 153 33.77 -4.29 -15.67
N LEU A 154 34.51 -4.85 -16.63
CA LEU A 154 34.81 -4.18 -17.90
C LEU A 154 33.63 -4.29 -18.89
N ASN A 155 33.04 -5.47 -18.99
CA ASN A 155 32.00 -5.77 -20.00
C ASN A 155 30.60 -5.35 -19.53
N ARG A 156 30.36 -5.30 -18.22
CA ARG A 156 29.08 -4.99 -17.59
C ARG A 156 29.26 -4.03 -16.40
N PRO A 157 29.82 -2.82 -16.63
CA PRO A 157 30.21 -1.89 -15.56
C PRO A 157 29.04 -1.36 -14.73
N ASN A 158 27.81 -1.45 -15.23
CA ASN A 158 26.62 -1.07 -14.46
C ASN A 158 26.08 -2.21 -13.58
N ASP A 159 26.54 -3.44 -13.80
CA ASP A 159 26.03 -4.63 -13.11
C ASP A 159 27.02 -5.17 -12.08
N PHE A 160 28.31 -4.84 -12.19
CA PHE A 160 29.35 -5.35 -11.30
C PHE A 160 30.27 -4.23 -10.83
N PHE A 161 30.71 -4.35 -9.57
CA PHE A 161 31.66 -3.42 -8.95
C PHE A 161 32.79 -4.17 -8.26
N THR A 162 33.90 -3.45 -8.08
CA THR A 162 35.05 -3.96 -7.33
C THR A 162 34.92 -3.57 -5.86
N TYR A 163 35.10 -4.54 -4.98
CA TYR A 163 35.17 -4.38 -3.54
C TYR A 163 36.58 -4.71 -3.07
N LYS A 164 37.16 -3.86 -2.22
CA LYS A 164 38.47 -4.12 -1.60
C LYS A 164 38.23 -4.52 -0.15
N ASP A 165 38.56 -5.76 0.17
CA ASP A 165 38.40 -6.28 1.54
C ASP A 165 39.44 -5.68 2.51
N SER A 166 39.26 -5.96 3.80
CA SER A 166 40.15 -5.43 4.85
C SER A 166 41.61 -5.89 4.72
N ALA A 167 41.85 -7.03 4.06
CA ALA A 167 43.18 -7.55 3.74
C ALA A 167 43.79 -6.92 2.47
N GLY A 168 43.02 -6.10 1.76
CA GLY A 168 43.41 -5.42 0.54
C GLY A 168 43.22 -6.25 -0.73
N SER A 169 42.58 -7.42 -0.65
CA SER A 169 42.25 -8.24 -1.80
C SER A 169 41.06 -7.66 -2.54
N LEU A 170 41.14 -7.65 -3.87
CA LEU A 170 40.06 -7.19 -4.73
C LEU A 170 39.11 -8.35 -5.02
N LYS A 171 37.83 -8.13 -4.76
CA LYS A 171 36.71 -9.01 -5.10
C LYS A 171 35.78 -8.27 -6.04
N VAL A 172 35.02 -9.02 -6.83
CA VAL A 172 34.00 -8.46 -7.73
C VAL A 172 32.64 -9.00 -7.33
N PHE A 173 31.70 -8.09 -7.12
CA PHE A 173 30.32 -8.40 -6.77
C PHE A 173 29.36 -7.75 -7.74
N ALA A 174 28.19 -8.36 -7.86
CA ALA A 174 27.11 -7.82 -8.64
C ALA A 174 26.30 -6.78 -7.85
N HIS A 175 25.86 -5.72 -8.52
CA HIS A 175 24.84 -4.81 -8.02
C HIS A 175 23.47 -5.49 -7.99
N GLY A 176 22.63 -5.14 -7.01
CA GLY A 176 21.23 -5.53 -7.02
C GLY A 176 20.55 -5.02 -8.29
N ARG A 177 19.67 -5.83 -8.88
CA ARG A 177 18.89 -5.40 -10.06
C ARG A 177 17.60 -6.18 -10.23
N ASP A 178 16.80 -5.71 -11.18
CA ASP A 178 15.80 -6.51 -11.87
C ASP A 178 16.29 -6.92 -13.30
N PRO A 179 15.55 -7.78 -14.03
CA PRO A 179 15.97 -8.25 -15.36
C PRO A 179 16.00 -7.17 -16.44
N TYR A 180 15.31 -6.04 -16.27
CA TYR A 180 15.01 -5.07 -17.32
C TYR A 180 15.82 -3.78 -17.20
N PHE A 181 16.34 -3.47 -16.02
CA PHE A 181 17.12 -2.25 -15.76
C PHE A 181 18.56 -2.54 -15.34
N PRO A 182 19.49 -1.56 -15.49
CA PRO A 182 20.83 -1.65 -14.94
C PRO A 182 20.84 -1.84 -13.42
N GLY A 183 21.97 -2.29 -12.87
CA GLY A 183 22.13 -2.44 -11.42
C GLY A 183 22.02 -1.13 -10.63
N TRP A 184 21.45 -1.23 -9.43
CA TRP A 184 21.41 -0.14 -8.46
C TRP A 184 22.78 0.00 -7.80
N SER A 185 23.44 1.12 -8.09
CA SER A 185 24.87 1.36 -7.82
C SER A 185 25.24 1.41 -6.33
N ASP A 186 24.28 1.60 -5.44
CA ASP A 186 24.44 1.61 -3.99
C ASP A 186 24.20 0.24 -3.33
N THR A 187 23.94 -0.81 -4.11
CA THR A 187 23.52 -2.13 -3.61
C THR A 187 24.44 -3.28 -4.04
N ALA A 188 24.40 -4.39 -3.30
CA ALA A 188 25.01 -5.66 -3.62
C ALA A 188 23.95 -6.77 -3.69
N GLN A 189 23.96 -7.54 -4.78
CA GLN A 189 22.97 -8.57 -5.05
C GLN A 189 23.14 -9.79 -4.14
N LEU A 190 22.11 -10.12 -3.37
CA LEU A 190 22.07 -11.36 -2.59
C LEU A 190 21.89 -12.57 -3.50
N ASN A 191 22.66 -13.63 -3.25
CA ASN A 191 22.54 -14.93 -3.92
C ASN A 191 21.53 -15.82 -3.19
N ILE A 192 20.25 -15.66 -3.53
CA ILE A 192 19.15 -16.36 -2.86
C ILE A 192 19.14 -17.88 -3.10
N PHE A 193 20.03 -18.40 -3.96
CA PHE A 193 20.22 -19.84 -4.15
C PHE A 193 21.24 -20.42 -3.16
N ASN A 194 22.00 -19.58 -2.46
CA ASN A 194 22.91 -20.02 -1.41
C ASN A 194 22.12 -20.50 -0.16
N PRO A 195 22.27 -21.77 0.27
CA PRO A 195 21.53 -22.30 1.43
C PRO A 195 21.96 -21.69 2.76
N ALA A 196 23.22 -21.26 2.91
CA ALA A 196 23.69 -20.57 4.10
C ALA A 196 23.08 -19.17 4.22
N LEU A 197 22.98 -18.43 3.11
CA LEU A 197 22.24 -17.16 3.08
C LEU A 197 20.78 -17.37 3.50
N ARG A 198 20.09 -18.35 2.90
CA ARG A 198 18.68 -18.63 3.25
C ARG A 198 18.50 -18.92 4.74
N LYS A 199 19.43 -19.68 5.34
CA LYS A 199 19.44 -19.93 6.79
C LYS A 199 19.62 -18.64 7.60
N ALA A 200 20.56 -17.78 7.19
CA ALA A 200 20.82 -16.50 7.84
C ALA A 200 19.61 -15.55 7.75
N VAL A 201 19.04 -15.40 6.56
CA VAL A 201 17.86 -14.55 6.32
C VAL A 201 16.63 -15.08 7.06
N ARG A 202 16.44 -16.40 7.16
CA ARG A 202 15.35 -16.96 7.97
C ARG A 202 15.48 -16.58 9.45
N ALA A 203 16.69 -16.62 10.01
CA ALA A 203 16.93 -16.19 11.39
C ALA A 203 16.69 -14.69 11.56
N LEU A 204 17.15 -13.89 10.59
CA LEU A 204 16.89 -12.46 10.55
C LEU A 204 15.39 -12.14 10.50
N LEU A 205 14.62 -12.80 9.62
CA LEU A 205 13.18 -12.59 9.51
C LEU A 205 12.43 -12.98 10.77
N LEU A 206 12.89 -14.00 11.52
CA LEU A 206 12.33 -14.33 12.84
C LEU A 206 12.59 -13.22 13.85
N ASP A 207 13.77 -12.61 13.83
CA ASP A 207 14.07 -11.46 14.69
C ASP A 207 13.24 -10.23 14.32
N ILE A 208 13.10 -9.92 13.03
CA ILE A 208 12.24 -8.83 12.54
C ILE A 208 10.77 -9.09 12.91
N ALA A 209 10.28 -10.33 12.72
CA ALA A 209 8.91 -10.69 13.06
C ALA A 209 8.60 -10.57 14.56
N SER A 210 9.60 -10.65 15.43
CA SER A 210 9.43 -10.35 16.85
C SER A 210 9.13 -8.87 17.13
N GLN A 211 9.49 -7.97 16.21
CA GLN A 211 9.44 -6.51 16.36
C GLN A 211 8.22 -5.86 15.72
N CYS A 212 7.53 -6.52 14.77
CA CYS A 212 6.34 -6.00 14.09
C CYS A 212 5.23 -7.04 13.96
N ASP A 213 4.10 -6.66 13.36
CA ASP A 213 2.94 -7.51 13.12
C ASP A 213 2.82 -7.94 11.64
N GLY A 214 3.59 -7.31 10.75
CA GLY A 214 3.71 -7.72 9.35
C GLY A 214 4.90 -7.10 8.62
N LEU A 215 5.12 -7.57 7.38
CA LEU A 215 6.15 -7.08 6.47
C LEU A 215 5.57 -6.69 5.11
N ARG A 216 5.99 -5.52 4.61
CA ARG A 216 5.97 -5.18 3.18
C ARG A 216 7.28 -5.68 2.58
N CYS A 217 7.19 -6.67 1.70
CA CYS A 217 8.36 -7.24 1.02
C CYS A 217 8.55 -6.55 -0.33
N ASP A 218 9.64 -5.81 -0.42
CA ASP A 218 10.07 -5.09 -1.62
C ASP A 218 10.35 -6.06 -2.77
N MET A 219 9.85 -5.70 -3.96
CA MET A 219 10.08 -6.39 -5.23
C MET A 219 10.06 -7.92 -5.11
N ALA A 220 9.03 -8.45 -4.44
CA ALA A 220 9.04 -9.84 -3.95
C ALA A 220 9.13 -10.88 -5.07
N MET A 221 8.64 -10.57 -6.28
CA MET A 221 8.74 -11.43 -7.46
C MET A 221 10.18 -11.66 -7.94
N LEU A 222 11.14 -10.77 -7.64
CA LEU A 222 12.54 -10.98 -8.03
C LEU A 222 13.16 -12.24 -7.41
N LEU A 223 12.53 -12.74 -6.35
CA LEU A 223 13.00 -13.88 -5.56
C LEU A 223 12.39 -15.21 -6.04
N LEU A 224 11.48 -15.15 -7.02
CA LEU A 224 10.98 -16.34 -7.70
C LEU A 224 12.13 -17.02 -8.42
N LYS A 225 12.28 -18.34 -8.23
CA LYS A 225 13.40 -19.10 -8.80
C LYS A 225 13.54 -18.90 -10.31
N GLU A 226 12.44 -18.84 -11.04
CA GLU A 226 12.42 -18.59 -12.49
C GLU A 226 13.11 -17.26 -12.84
N ILE A 227 12.65 -16.17 -12.22
CA ILE A 227 13.14 -14.81 -12.48
C ILE A 227 14.60 -14.70 -12.06
N PHE A 228 14.94 -15.17 -10.87
CA PHE A 228 16.30 -15.09 -10.36
C PHE A 228 17.30 -15.89 -11.21
N SER A 229 16.91 -17.08 -11.69
CA SER A 229 17.74 -17.89 -12.60
C SER A 229 17.99 -17.18 -13.93
N HIS A 230 16.99 -16.47 -14.43
CA HIS A 230 17.10 -15.72 -15.68
C HIS A 230 18.05 -14.52 -15.53
N THR A 231 17.84 -13.70 -14.49
CA THR A 231 18.65 -12.50 -14.22
C THR A 231 20.13 -12.83 -14.03
N TRP A 232 20.43 -13.91 -13.29
CA TRP A 232 21.79 -14.25 -12.88
C TRP A 232 22.36 -15.50 -13.56
N LYS A 233 21.85 -15.83 -14.74
CA LYS A 233 22.31 -16.99 -15.52
C LYS A 233 23.84 -16.98 -15.69
N GLY A 234 24.49 -18.05 -15.23
CA GLY A 234 25.95 -18.21 -15.29
C GLY A 234 26.70 -17.71 -14.05
N TYR A 235 26.05 -16.98 -13.14
CA TYR A 235 26.66 -16.43 -11.91
C TYR A 235 26.14 -17.08 -10.63
N VAL A 236 25.10 -17.89 -10.71
CA VAL A 236 24.47 -18.58 -9.57
C VAL A 236 24.44 -20.10 -9.80
N PRO A 237 24.43 -20.92 -8.74
CA PRO A 237 24.34 -22.37 -8.86
C PRO A 237 22.96 -22.81 -9.38
N ALA A 238 22.75 -24.12 -9.49
CA ALA A 238 21.44 -24.67 -9.85
C ALA A 238 20.34 -24.21 -8.86
N PRO A 239 19.11 -23.94 -9.34
CA PRO A 239 18.03 -23.48 -8.48
C PRO A 239 17.70 -24.46 -7.34
N PRO A 240 17.46 -23.99 -6.11
CA PRO A 240 17.06 -24.84 -5.00
C PRO A 240 15.73 -25.56 -5.25
N ALA A 241 15.53 -26.71 -4.59
CA ALA A 241 14.28 -27.46 -4.69
C ALA A 241 13.05 -26.63 -4.27
N LYS A 242 13.15 -25.91 -3.14
CA LYS A 242 12.06 -25.07 -2.60
C LYS A 242 12.18 -23.63 -3.09
N GLU A 243 11.03 -23.02 -3.38
CA GLU A 243 10.93 -21.56 -3.57
C GLU A 243 11.39 -20.82 -2.33
N TYR A 244 11.98 -19.63 -2.54
CA TYR A 244 12.49 -18.79 -1.47
C TYR A 244 11.37 -18.42 -0.48
N TRP A 245 10.25 -17.88 -0.97
CA TRP A 245 9.17 -17.42 -0.10
C TRP A 245 8.45 -18.55 0.62
N VAL A 246 8.27 -19.71 -0.01
CA VAL A 246 7.70 -20.89 0.66
C VAL A 246 8.51 -21.29 1.89
N GLU A 247 9.84 -21.15 1.82
CA GLU A 247 10.71 -21.43 2.97
C GLU A 247 10.59 -20.34 4.05
N MET A 248 10.63 -19.06 3.66
CA MET A 248 10.60 -17.94 4.60
C MET A 248 9.24 -17.79 5.27
N THR A 249 8.15 -17.68 4.50
CA THR A 249 6.80 -17.42 5.05
C THR A 249 6.35 -18.55 5.97
N LYS A 250 6.62 -19.82 5.63
CA LYS A 250 6.29 -20.96 6.48
C LYS A 250 7.05 -20.93 7.80
N ALA A 251 8.35 -20.60 7.77
CA ALA A 251 9.15 -20.53 8.99
C ALA A 251 8.64 -19.44 9.94
N ILE A 252 8.27 -18.27 9.40
CA ILE A 252 7.76 -17.17 10.22
C ILE A 252 6.36 -17.50 10.75
N LYS A 253 5.44 -17.97 9.90
CA LYS A 253 4.07 -18.31 10.32
C LYS A 253 3.98 -19.50 11.28
N GLN A 254 5.01 -20.34 11.37
CA GLN A 254 5.09 -21.37 12.40
C GLN A 254 5.28 -20.80 13.81
N VAL A 255 5.96 -19.65 13.93
CA VAL A 255 6.23 -18.97 15.22
C VAL A 255 5.23 -17.84 15.46
N HIS A 256 4.82 -17.15 14.40
CA HIS A 256 3.88 -16.03 14.41
C HIS A 256 2.73 -16.30 13.42
N PRO A 257 1.71 -17.10 13.80
CA PRO A 257 0.65 -17.55 12.87
C PRO A 257 -0.13 -16.42 12.20
N ASP A 258 -0.31 -15.30 12.89
CA ASP A 258 -1.06 -14.13 12.43
C ASP A 258 -0.17 -13.08 11.73
N PHE A 259 1.11 -13.41 11.47
CA PHE A 259 2.04 -12.46 10.86
C PHE A 259 1.68 -12.19 9.39
N LEU A 260 1.50 -10.92 9.06
CA LEU A 260 1.07 -10.49 7.74
C LEU A 260 2.25 -10.36 6.79
N PHE A 261 2.17 -10.99 5.62
CA PHE A 261 3.09 -10.76 4.50
C PHE A 261 2.37 -10.04 3.36
N MET A 262 2.86 -8.86 3.00
CA MET A 262 2.41 -8.07 1.86
C MET A 262 3.52 -8.00 0.81
N ALA A 263 3.27 -8.50 -0.39
CA ALA A 263 4.21 -8.43 -1.50
C ALA A 263 3.98 -7.16 -2.31
N GLU A 264 5.04 -6.36 -2.47
CA GLU A 264 5.17 -5.55 -3.67
C GLU A 264 5.48 -6.49 -4.84
N VAL A 265 4.66 -6.44 -5.89
CA VAL A 265 4.73 -7.37 -7.00
C VAL A 265 4.25 -6.71 -8.29
N TYR A 266 4.91 -7.08 -9.39
CA TYR A 266 4.57 -6.71 -10.75
C TYR A 266 4.57 -7.95 -11.67
N TRP A 267 4.32 -7.73 -12.96
CA TRP A 267 4.44 -8.73 -14.03
C TRP A 267 3.46 -9.91 -13.90
N HIS A 268 2.29 -9.67 -13.33
CA HIS A 268 1.24 -10.69 -13.17
C HIS A 268 1.68 -11.88 -12.29
N LYS A 269 2.59 -11.65 -11.34
CA LYS A 269 3.13 -12.67 -10.42
C LYS A 269 2.40 -12.73 -9.08
N GLU A 270 1.31 -11.97 -8.91
CA GLU A 270 0.54 -11.89 -7.67
C GLU A 270 0.05 -13.29 -7.25
N TYR A 271 -0.63 -14.00 -8.15
CA TYR A 271 -1.17 -15.34 -7.84
C TYR A 271 -0.08 -16.33 -7.43
N GLU A 272 1.08 -16.27 -8.08
CA GLU A 272 2.23 -17.13 -7.76
C GLU A 272 2.74 -16.84 -6.33
N LEU A 273 2.91 -15.57 -5.95
CA LEU A 273 3.33 -15.19 -4.61
C LEU A 273 2.27 -15.49 -3.54
N LEU A 274 0.99 -15.32 -3.85
CA LEU A 274 -0.11 -15.70 -2.97
C LEU A 274 -0.11 -17.20 -2.63
N LEU A 275 0.30 -18.06 -3.58
CA LEU A 275 0.49 -19.50 -3.32
C LEU A 275 1.73 -19.80 -2.46
N GLN A 276 2.71 -18.89 -2.44
CA GLN A 276 3.93 -19.03 -1.64
C GLN A 276 3.82 -18.49 -0.20
N GLY A 277 2.63 -18.06 0.21
CA GLY A 277 2.30 -17.76 1.61
C GLY A 277 2.12 -16.28 1.94
N PHE A 278 2.23 -15.38 0.96
CA PHE A 278 1.84 -13.98 1.11
C PHE A 278 0.35 -13.85 1.40
N ASP A 279 -0.05 -12.96 2.30
CA ASP A 279 -1.46 -12.68 2.58
C ASP A 279 -2.03 -11.74 1.53
N TYR A 280 -1.22 -10.74 1.15
CA TYR A 280 -1.57 -9.68 0.23
C TYR A 280 -0.52 -9.46 -0.86
N CYS A 281 -0.98 -9.03 -2.03
CA CYS A 281 -0.14 -8.60 -3.17
C CYS A 281 -0.60 -7.23 -3.67
N TYR A 282 0.32 -6.36 -4.08
CA TYR A 282 -0.03 -5.10 -4.74
C TYR A 282 -0.89 -5.34 -6.00
N ASP A 283 -1.86 -4.46 -6.22
CA ASP A 283 -2.72 -4.46 -7.42
C ASP A 283 -2.31 -3.36 -8.40
N LYS A 284 -1.08 -3.45 -8.92
CA LYS A 284 -0.54 -2.42 -9.82
C LYS A 284 -1.37 -2.24 -11.10
N VAL A 285 -1.92 -3.34 -11.61
CA VAL A 285 -2.79 -3.32 -12.81
C VAL A 285 -4.07 -2.52 -12.54
N PHE A 286 -4.68 -2.69 -11.36
CA PHE A 286 -5.84 -1.88 -10.99
C PHE A 286 -5.47 -0.40 -10.84
N TYR A 287 -4.35 -0.11 -10.17
CA TYR A 287 -3.83 1.26 -10.06
C TYR A 287 -3.71 1.94 -11.44
N ASP A 288 -3.06 1.28 -12.40
CA ASP A 288 -2.88 1.81 -13.76
C ASP A 288 -4.21 2.07 -14.47
N ARG A 289 -5.19 1.18 -14.30
CA ARG A 289 -6.54 1.33 -14.86
C ARG A 289 -7.30 2.49 -14.22
N VAL A 290 -7.13 2.72 -12.92
CA VAL A 290 -7.71 3.88 -12.23
C VAL A 290 -7.12 5.16 -12.78
N LEU A 291 -5.81 5.24 -13.00
CA LEU A 291 -5.15 6.42 -13.58
C LEU A 291 -5.60 6.68 -15.03
N GLN A 292 -5.72 5.63 -15.85
CA GLN A 292 -6.17 5.74 -17.23
C GLN A 292 -7.65 6.09 -17.37
N GLY A 293 -8.46 5.84 -16.33
CA GLY A 293 -9.89 6.19 -16.32
C GLY A 293 -10.72 5.24 -17.16
N ASN A 294 -10.19 4.06 -17.44
CA ASN A 294 -10.84 3.07 -18.27
C ASN A 294 -11.81 2.22 -17.42
N VAL A 295 -13.04 2.71 -17.27
CA VAL A 295 -14.08 2.06 -16.44
C VAL A 295 -14.40 0.64 -16.90
N GLN A 296 -14.33 0.36 -18.21
CA GLN A 296 -14.56 -0.98 -18.73
C GLN A 296 -13.46 -1.97 -18.28
N GLN A 297 -12.19 -1.56 -18.34
CA GLN A 297 -11.09 -2.40 -17.86
C GLN A 297 -11.10 -2.55 -16.34
N LEU A 298 -11.54 -1.52 -15.60
CA LEU A 298 -11.78 -1.63 -14.16
C LEU A 298 -12.86 -2.66 -13.87
N ARG A 299 -13.98 -2.62 -14.58
CA ARG A 299 -15.04 -3.63 -14.45
C ARG A 299 -14.51 -5.03 -14.76
N GLN A 300 -13.77 -5.20 -15.85
CA GLN A 300 -13.16 -6.49 -16.21
C GLN A 300 -12.21 -7.01 -15.13
N HIS A 301 -11.47 -6.12 -14.46
CA HIS A 301 -10.65 -6.48 -13.30
C HIS A 301 -11.48 -7.09 -12.17
N LEU A 302 -12.59 -6.42 -11.84
CA LEU A 302 -13.43 -6.73 -10.69
C LEU A 302 -14.35 -7.95 -10.90
N VAL A 303 -14.44 -8.47 -12.13
CA VAL A 303 -15.14 -9.73 -12.43
C VAL A 303 -14.35 -10.96 -11.98
N SER A 304 -13.05 -10.83 -11.73
CA SER A 304 -12.25 -11.93 -11.20
C SER A 304 -12.75 -12.43 -9.83
N GLU A 305 -12.35 -13.65 -9.46
CA GLU A 305 -12.84 -14.30 -8.24
C GLU A 305 -12.62 -13.43 -7.00
N LEU A 306 -13.68 -13.29 -6.19
CA LEU A 306 -13.64 -12.45 -4.99
C LEU A 306 -12.53 -12.88 -4.01
N ALA A 307 -12.26 -14.18 -3.89
CA ALA A 307 -11.20 -14.70 -3.02
C ALA A 307 -9.80 -14.24 -3.45
N TYR A 308 -9.61 -13.97 -4.74
CA TYR A 308 -8.38 -13.36 -5.27
C TYR A 308 -8.38 -11.86 -5.01
N GLN A 309 -9.46 -11.14 -5.36
CA GLN A 309 -9.60 -9.69 -5.11
C GLN A 309 -9.37 -9.31 -3.65
N GLN A 310 -9.80 -10.16 -2.71
CA GLN A 310 -9.61 -9.97 -1.26
C GLN A 310 -8.16 -10.02 -0.81
N ARG A 311 -7.27 -10.60 -1.62
CA ARG A 311 -5.84 -10.73 -1.33
C ARG A 311 -4.99 -9.75 -2.12
N LEU A 312 -5.63 -8.75 -2.72
CA LEU A 312 -4.98 -7.65 -3.41
C LEU A 312 -4.98 -6.41 -2.53
N VAL A 313 -3.91 -5.61 -2.61
CA VAL A 313 -3.79 -4.29 -1.99
C VAL A 313 -3.92 -3.24 -3.07
N ARG A 314 -4.95 -2.42 -2.94
CA ARG A 314 -5.17 -1.29 -3.84
C ARG A 314 -4.61 -0.02 -3.21
N PHE A 315 -4.11 0.87 -4.05
CA PHE A 315 -3.61 2.20 -3.67
C PHE A 315 -3.88 3.19 -4.80
N LEU A 316 -3.76 4.48 -4.50
CA LEU A 316 -3.75 5.57 -5.50
C LEU A 316 -2.41 6.31 -5.56
N GLU A 317 -1.56 6.08 -4.57
CA GLU A 317 -0.19 6.56 -4.45
C GLU A 317 0.50 5.73 -3.36
N ASN A 318 1.83 5.68 -3.41
CA ASN A 318 2.74 5.16 -2.40
C ASN A 318 4.09 5.90 -2.57
N HIS A 319 5.16 5.47 -1.91
CA HIS A 319 6.47 6.11 -2.09
C HIS A 319 7.08 5.98 -3.52
N ASP A 320 6.71 4.95 -4.28
CA ASP A 320 7.22 4.69 -5.64
C ASP A 320 6.37 5.35 -6.73
N GLU A 321 5.09 5.60 -6.46
CA GLU A 321 4.16 6.18 -7.41
C GLU A 321 4.05 7.70 -7.28
N PRO A 322 3.69 8.42 -8.35
CA PRO A 322 3.36 9.83 -8.27
C PRO A 322 2.22 10.11 -7.28
N ARG A 323 2.16 11.34 -6.76
CA ARG A 323 1.04 11.75 -5.91
C ARG A 323 -0.28 11.70 -6.68
N ALA A 324 -1.29 11.07 -6.09
CA ALA A 324 -2.64 10.93 -6.62
C ALA A 324 -3.23 12.29 -6.99
N TYR A 325 -2.97 13.33 -6.19
CA TYR A 325 -3.45 14.68 -6.48
C TYR A 325 -2.87 15.22 -7.79
N GLU A 326 -1.59 15.00 -8.07
CA GLU A 326 -0.95 15.47 -9.30
C GLU A 326 -1.41 14.68 -10.52
N THR A 327 -1.58 13.37 -10.38
CA THR A 327 -1.96 12.50 -11.52
C THR A 327 -3.45 12.59 -11.84
N LEU A 328 -4.32 12.66 -10.83
CA LEU A 328 -5.78 12.66 -11.02
C LEU A 328 -6.38 14.06 -11.00
N GLY A 329 -5.73 15.01 -10.32
CA GLY A 329 -6.34 16.29 -9.96
C GLY A 329 -7.37 16.15 -8.83
N ALA A 330 -7.82 17.29 -8.30
CA ALA A 330 -8.71 17.33 -7.14
C ALA A 330 -10.06 16.65 -7.39
N LEU A 331 -10.70 16.90 -8.54
CA LEU A 331 -12.06 16.42 -8.83
C LEU A 331 -12.10 14.89 -8.95
N ARG A 332 -11.17 14.31 -9.71
CA ARG A 332 -11.11 12.87 -9.92
C ARG A 332 -10.59 12.09 -8.70
N SER A 333 -9.89 12.76 -7.79
CA SER A 333 -9.45 12.16 -6.52
C SER A 333 -10.61 11.70 -5.65
N TYR A 334 -11.77 12.38 -5.67
CA TYR A 334 -12.94 12.00 -4.88
C TYR A 334 -13.50 10.61 -5.26
N PRO A 335 -13.94 10.37 -6.51
CA PRO A 335 -14.47 9.06 -6.91
C PRO A 335 -13.42 7.96 -6.90
N ALA A 336 -12.14 8.29 -7.16
CA ALA A 336 -11.04 7.33 -7.06
C ALA A 336 -10.82 6.86 -5.61
N ALA A 337 -10.90 7.78 -4.64
CA ALA A 337 -10.81 7.44 -3.21
C ALA A 337 -12.02 6.63 -2.74
N THR A 338 -13.25 6.99 -3.16
CA THR A 338 -14.45 6.17 -2.90
C THR A 338 -14.25 4.75 -3.40
N LEU A 339 -13.77 4.60 -4.64
CA LEU A 339 -13.49 3.30 -5.25
C LEU A 339 -12.43 2.51 -4.47
N LEU A 340 -11.31 3.15 -4.16
CA LEU A 340 -10.22 2.55 -3.40
C LEU A 340 -10.70 2.00 -2.05
N CYS A 341 -11.40 2.83 -1.28
CA CYS A 341 -11.71 2.57 0.11
C CYS A 341 -12.91 1.61 0.28
N THR A 342 -13.75 1.42 -0.74
CA THR A 342 -14.96 0.59 -0.61
C THR A 342 -14.95 -0.70 -1.43
N LEU A 343 -13.87 -1.02 -2.16
CA LEU A 343 -13.74 -2.32 -2.84
C LEU A 343 -13.17 -3.42 -1.92
N PRO A 344 -13.39 -4.72 -2.20
CA PRO A 344 -12.87 -5.83 -1.37
C PRO A 344 -11.36 -5.99 -1.44
N GLY A 345 -10.69 -6.36 -0.35
CA GLY A 345 -9.23 -6.52 -0.30
C GLY A 345 -8.54 -5.34 0.40
N GLY A 346 -7.23 -5.45 0.59
CA GLY A 346 -6.43 -4.47 1.30
C GLY A 346 -6.48 -3.08 0.63
N THR A 347 -6.41 -2.03 1.44
CA THR A 347 -6.30 -0.65 0.98
C THR A 347 -5.06 -0.03 1.60
N LEU A 348 -4.19 0.48 0.76
CA LEU A 348 -3.03 1.26 1.14
C LEU A 348 -3.31 2.75 0.91
N LEU A 349 -3.18 3.52 1.98
CA LEU A 349 -3.31 4.97 2.02
C LEU A 349 -1.94 5.55 2.35
N HIS A 350 -1.55 6.63 1.69
CA HIS A 350 -0.23 7.23 1.87
C HIS A 350 -0.30 8.53 2.69
N GLU A 351 0.75 8.79 3.46
CA GLU A 351 0.90 10.04 4.21
C GLU A 351 0.82 11.27 3.29
N GLY A 352 0.01 12.26 3.69
CA GLY A 352 -0.30 13.43 2.87
C GLY A 352 -1.42 13.26 1.83
N GLN A 353 -1.90 12.03 1.55
CA GLN A 353 -2.95 11.78 0.52
C GLN A 353 -4.22 12.58 0.82
N PHE A 354 -4.62 12.56 2.10
CA PHE A 354 -5.87 13.17 2.56
C PHE A 354 -5.88 14.68 2.41
N ILE A 355 -4.70 15.31 2.49
CA ILE A 355 -4.54 16.75 2.41
C ILE A 355 -4.12 17.22 1.01
N GLY A 356 -3.97 16.29 0.07
CA GLY A 356 -3.61 16.58 -1.32
C GLY A 356 -2.17 17.07 -1.47
N ARG A 357 -1.20 16.47 -0.76
CA ARG A 357 0.22 16.68 -1.06
C ARG A 357 0.50 16.30 -2.51
N ARG A 358 1.39 17.04 -3.14
CA ARG A 358 1.66 17.03 -4.59
C ARG A 358 3.06 16.57 -4.91
N VAL A 359 4.00 16.81 -4.00
CA VAL A 359 5.38 16.43 -4.21
C VAL A 359 5.59 14.95 -3.88
N LYS A 360 6.04 14.18 -4.86
CA LYS A 360 6.59 12.83 -4.61
C LYS A 360 8.00 12.99 -4.02
N LEU A 361 8.21 12.44 -2.83
CA LEU A 361 9.49 12.57 -2.13
C LEU A 361 10.47 11.47 -2.58
N PRO A 362 11.73 11.82 -2.87
CA PRO A 362 12.81 10.85 -2.95
C PRO A 362 12.99 10.11 -1.62
N VAL A 363 13.24 8.80 -1.67
CA VAL A 363 13.47 7.97 -0.47
C VAL A 363 14.80 8.26 0.23
N GLN A 364 15.64 9.11 -0.37
CA GLN A 364 16.95 9.51 0.12
C GLN A 364 16.94 10.73 1.04
N ILE A 365 15.82 11.45 1.12
CA ILE A 365 15.72 12.68 1.93
C ILE A 365 14.83 12.50 3.16
N ASN A 366 15.07 13.31 4.18
CA ASN A 366 14.37 13.24 5.48
C ASN A 366 13.42 14.42 5.73
N ARG A 367 13.17 15.28 4.74
CA ARG A 367 12.32 16.47 4.86
C ARG A 367 11.42 16.60 3.65
N ALA A 368 10.16 16.98 3.89
CA ALA A 368 9.21 17.36 2.85
C ALA A 368 9.14 18.89 2.71
N PRO A 369 8.75 19.41 1.53
CA PRO A 369 8.42 20.81 1.39
C PRO A 369 7.13 21.16 2.13
N THR A 370 6.99 22.42 2.55
CA THR A 370 5.72 22.92 3.08
C THR A 370 4.70 23.05 1.94
N GLU A 371 3.62 22.28 2.01
CA GLU A 371 2.56 22.30 1.01
C GLU A 371 1.24 22.84 1.56
N ARG A 372 0.49 23.55 0.69
CA ARG A 372 -0.86 24.01 1.04
C ARG A 372 -1.81 22.82 1.04
N ARG A 373 -2.42 22.55 2.20
CA ARG A 373 -3.50 21.56 2.35
C ARG A 373 -4.70 21.92 1.47
N HIS A 374 -5.45 20.90 1.04
CA HIS A 374 -6.70 21.05 0.30
C HIS A 374 -7.93 20.74 1.18
N PRO A 375 -8.55 21.74 1.86
CA PRO A 375 -9.56 21.50 2.91
C PRO A 375 -10.77 20.68 2.48
N LYS A 376 -11.26 20.84 1.25
CA LYS A 376 -12.41 20.08 0.74
C LYS A 376 -12.08 18.59 0.53
N LEU A 377 -10.84 18.30 0.12
CA LEU A 377 -10.39 16.92 -0.08
C LEU A 377 -10.17 16.25 1.27
N GLU A 378 -9.59 16.99 2.21
CA GLU A 378 -9.43 16.52 3.58
C GLU A 378 -10.77 16.23 4.27
N ALA A 379 -11.74 17.16 4.16
CA ALA A 379 -13.08 16.95 4.71
C ALA A 379 -13.75 15.71 4.10
N PHE A 380 -13.61 15.52 2.78
CA PHE A 380 -14.11 14.34 2.09
C PHE A 380 -13.47 13.04 2.60
N TYR A 381 -12.14 12.98 2.70
CA TYR A 381 -11.46 11.79 3.23
C TYR A 381 -11.88 11.51 4.67
N ASN A 382 -12.00 12.53 5.52
CA ASN A 382 -12.46 12.34 6.90
C ASN A 382 -13.88 11.74 6.94
N GLN A 383 -14.78 12.16 6.04
CA GLN A 383 -16.11 11.58 5.92
C GLN A 383 -16.06 10.14 5.40
N LEU A 384 -15.26 9.88 4.36
CA LEU A 384 -15.08 8.54 3.78
C LEU A 384 -14.48 7.55 4.79
N LEU A 385 -13.47 7.97 5.57
CA LEU A 385 -12.83 7.15 6.61
C LEU A 385 -13.83 6.75 7.71
N ARG A 386 -14.74 7.64 8.11
CA ARG A 386 -15.85 7.30 9.02
C ARG A 386 -16.87 6.35 8.39
N GLU A 387 -17.09 6.43 7.08
CA GLU A 387 -17.97 5.49 6.38
C GLU A 387 -17.38 4.07 6.41
N ILE A 388 -16.09 3.92 6.10
CA ILE A 388 -15.46 2.58 5.99
C ILE A 388 -15.19 1.90 7.34
N GLU A 389 -15.32 2.60 8.47
CA GLU A 389 -15.35 1.98 9.80
C GLU A 389 -16.54 1.02 9.97
N ASN A 390 -17.60 1.18 9.17
CA ASN A 390 -18.76 0.33 9.30
C ASN A 390 -18.38 -1.14 8.99
N PRO A 391 -18.74 -2.10 9.87
CA PRO A 391 -18.34 -3.50 9.72
C PRO A 391 -18.69 -4.11 8.36
N ILE A 392 -19.71 -3.58 7.67
CA ILE A 392 -20.16 -4.05 6.37
C ILE A 392 -19.05 -4.08 5.30
N TYR A 393 -18.05 -3.19 5.36
CA TYR A 393 -16.91 -3.20 4.42
C TYR A 393 -15.85 -4.26 4.76
N HIS A 394 -15.93 -4.83 5.97
CA HIS A 394 -14.98 -5.78 6.54
C HIS A 394 -15.51 -7.21 6.54
N ASN A 395 -16.79 -7.37 6.86
CA ASN A 395 -17.47 -8.65 7.07
C ASN A 395 -18.70 -8.85 6.17
N GLY A 396 -19.09 -7.84 5.39
CA GLY A 396 -20.24 -7.93 4.50
C GLY A 396 -19.97 -8.74 3.24
N SER A 397 -21.04 -9.02 2.50
CA SER A 397 -20.97 -9.67 1.20
C SER A 397 -20.90 -8.63 0.08
N PHE A 398 -19.95 -8.80 -0.84
CA PHE A 398 -19.76 -7.92 -1.98
C PHE A 398 -20.58 -8.37 -3.19
N TYR A 399 -21.09 -7.41 -3.96
CA TYR A 399 -21.77 -7.67 -5.23
C TYR A 399 -21.43 -6.62 -6.28
N LEU A 400 -21.04 -7.03 -7.48
CA LEU A 400 -20.77 -6.14 -8.62
C LEU A 400 -21.99 -6.08 -9.53
N PHE A 401 -22.62 -4.92 -9.64
CA PHE A 401 -23.86 -4.76 -10.40
C PHE A 401 -23.62 -4.60 -11.90
N GLN A 402 -24.61 -4.99 -12.71
CA GLN A 402 -24.67 -4.60 -14.12
C GLN A 402 -25.29 -3.20 -14.24
N VAL A 403 -24.71 -2.35 -15.09
CA VAL A 403 -25.24 -1.01 -15.39
C VAL A 403 -25.70 -0.99 -16.84
N ASN A 404 -27.01 -0.96 -17.03
CA ASN A 404 -27.66 -0.96 -18.33
C ASN A 404 -27.81 0.47 -18.88
N PRO A 405 -27.91 0.65 -20.21
CA PRO A 405 -28.22 1.95 -20.81
C PRO A 405 -29.49 2.57 -20.23
N ALA A 406 -29.45 3.86 -19.88
CA ALA A 406 -30.64 4.59 -19.43
C ALA A 406 -31.70 4.73 -20.53
N ALA A 407 -31.25 4.80 -21.79
CA ALA A 407 -32.06 4.80 -23.00
C ALA A 407 -31.30 4.11 -24.14
N LYS A 408 -31.99 3.61 -25.18
CA LYS A 408 -31.36 2.88 -26.30
C LYS A 408 -30.21 3.65 -26.98
N THR A 409 -30.31 4.98 -27.04
CA THR A 409 -29.33 5.86 -27.69
C THR A 409 -28.24 6.36 -26.75
N ASN A 410 -28.37 6.17 -25.44
CA ASN A 410 -27.41 6.66 -24.46
C ASN A 410 -26.54 5.50 -23.94
N GLN A 411 -25.27 5.47 -24.38
CA GLN A 411 -24.28 4.46 -23.98
C GLN A 411 -23.31 4.94 -22.89
N SER A 412 -23.58 6.10 -22.26
CA SER A 412 -22.73 6.64 -21.19
C SER A 412 -22.71 5.78 -19.92
N ASN A 413 -23.62 4.82 -19.79
CA ASN A 413 -23.63 3.82 -18.71
C ASN A 413 -22.31 3.03 -18.61
N GLN A 414 -21.55 2.94 -19.71
CA GLN A 414 -20.24 2.29 -19.75
C GLN A 414 -19.15 3.03 -18.94
N GLN A 415 -19.41 4.30 -18.58
CA GLN A 415 -18.54 5.13 -17.73
C GLN A 415 -18.90 5.02 -16.25
N LEU A 416 -19.92 4.22 -15.91
CA LEU A 416 -20.35 4.01 -14.53
C LEU A 416 -19.89 2.64 -14.03
N LEU A 417 -19.38 2.63 -12.81
CA LEU A 417 -19.20 1.41 -12.04
C LEU A 417 -20.17 1.42 -10.87
N ALA A 418 -20.89 0.31 -10.67
CA ALA A 418 -21.79 0.14 -9.54
C ALA A 418 -21.54 -1.21 -8.86
N TYR A 419 -21.41 -1.19 -7.54
CA TYR A 419 -21.24 -2.36 -6.69
C TYR A 419 -21.85 -2.10 -5.32
N GLY A 420 -21.99 -3.13 -4.50
CA GLY A 420 -22.55 -2.97 -3.18
C GLY A 420 -22.03 -3.95 -2.16
N TRP A 421 -22.28 -3.61 -0.91
CA TRP A 421 -22.07 -4.46 0.24
C TRP A 421 -23.40 -4.73 0.93
N TYR A 422 -23.57 -5.95 1.43
CA TYR A 422 -24.78 -6.31 2.17
C TYR A 422 -24.50 -7.28 3.31
N ASN A 423 -25.25 -7.11 4.39
CA ASN A 423 -25.39 -8.05 5.48
C ASN A 423 -26.88 -8.18 5.82
N GLU A 424 -27.51 -9.25 5.35
CA GLU A 424 -28.95 -9.46 5.56
C GLU A 424 -29.30 -9.75 7.03
N ALA A 425 -28.41 -10.40 7.77
CA ALA A 425 -28.63 -10.69 9.19
C ALA A 425 -28.70 -9.40 10.02
N GLU A 426 -27.90 -8.40 9.65
CA GLU A 426 -27.87 -7.10 10.30
C GLU A 426 -28.70 -6.04 9.57
N PHE A 427 -29.44 -6.37 8.50
CA PHE A 427 -30.16 -5.40 7.67
C PHE A 427 -29.31 -4.17 7.30
N ASP A 428 -28.03 -4.38 6.94
CA ASP A 428 -27.12 -3.30 6.56
C ASP A 428 -26.72 -3.44 5.09
N TYR A 429 -26.90 -2.38 4.30
CA TYR A 429 -26.70 -2.43 2.86
C TYR A 429 -26.11 -1.11 2.33
N ARG A 430 -25.17 -1.22 1.39
CA ARG A 430 -24.49 -0.10 0.74
C ARG A 430 -24.49 -0.30 -0.77
N LEU A 431 -24.94 0.69 -1.53
CA LEU A 431 -24.74 0.77 -2.98
C LEU A 431 -23.75 1.90 -3.27
N ILE A 432 -22.65 1.56 -3.92
CA ILE A 432 -21.62 2.49 -4.33
C ILE A 432 -21.67 2.65 -5.84
N ILE A 433 -21.65 3.90 -6.29
CA ILE A 433 -21.70 4.26 -7.71
C ILE A 433 -20.59 5.27 -7.97
N VAL A 434 -19.81 5.03 -9.01
CA VAL A 434 -18.62 5.84 -9.32
C VAL A 434 -18.62 6.20 -10.80
N ASN A 435 -18.46 7.49 -11.09
CA ASN A 435 -18.05 8.00 -12.39
C ASN A 435 -16.61 8.52 -12.30
N LEU A 436 -15.66 7.83 -12.93
CA LEU A 436 -14.25 8.23 -12.93
C LEU A 436 -13.87 9.13 -14.11
N THR A 437 -14.84 9.55 -14.91
CA THR A 437 -14.60 10.21 -16.20
C THR A 437 -15.03 11.67 -16.19
N GLU A 438 -14.54 12.42 -17.17
CA GLU A 438 -14.90 13.83 -17.39
C GLU A 438 -16.29 14.01 -18.02
N GLN A 439 -16.99 12.93 -18.32
CA GLN A 439 -18.30 12.97 -18.97
C GLN A 439 -19.40 12.69 -17.96
N ARG A 440 -20.49 13.46 -18.04
CA ARG A 440 -21.73 13.11 -17.34
C ARG A 440 -22.24 11.77 -17.86
N ALA A 441 -22.66 10.89 -16.96
CA ALA A 441 -23.00 9.52 -17.31
C ALA A 441 -24.31 9.08 -16.65
N GLN A 442 -25.16 8.42 -17.45
CA GLN A 442 -26.46 7.92 -17.01
C GLN A 442 -26.54 6.42 -17.22
N GLY A 443 -27.17 5.72 -16.29
CA GLY A 443 -27.36 4.28 -16.38
C GLY A 443 -28.51 3.79 -15.52
N ARG A 444 -28.88 2.54 -15.73
CA ARG A 444 -29.87 1.82 -14.94
C ARG A 444 -29.19 0.62 -14.29
N ILE A 445 -28.98 0.71 -12.98
CA ILE A 445 -28.35 -0.35 -12.20
C ILE A 445 -29.35 -1.49 -12.04
N ASP A 446 -28.96 -2.69 -12.46
CA ASP A 446 -29.77 -3.90 -12.31
C ASP A 446 -29.70 -4.38 -10.85
N MET A 447 -30.78 -4.14 -10.10
CA MET A 447 -30.89 -4.49 -8.69
C MET A 447 -31.61 -5.84 -8.47
N SER A 448 -31.90 -6.59 -9.53
CA SER A 448 -32.71 -7.83 -9.45
C SER A 448 -32.10 -8.91 -8.55
N ALA A 449 -30.77 -8.90 -8.39
CA ALA A 449 -30.06 -9.81 -7.50
C ALA A 449 -30.30 -9.51 -6.01
N TRP A 450 -30.77 -8.32 -5.65
CA TRP A 450 -31.07 -7.93 -4.27
C TRP A 450 -32.56 -8.14 -3.99
N THR A 451 -32.96 -9.41 -3.86
CA THR A 451 -34.36 -9.81 -3.66
C THR A 451 -34.97 -9.31 -2.36
N TRP A 452 -34.13 -9.03 -1.35
CA TRP A 452 -34.56 -8.47 -0.06
C TRP A 452 -35.13 -7.04 -0.16
N LEU A 453 -34.94 -6.36 -1.28
CA LEU A 453 -35.56 -5.06 -1.54
C LEU A 453 -37.08 -5.16 -1.70
N GLU A 454 -37.59 -6.26 -2.24
CA GLU A 454 -38.99 -6.38 -2.64
C GLU A 454 -39.98 -6.25 -1.48
N GLY A 455 -41.17 -5.72 -1.79
CA GLY A 455 -42.26 -5.59 -0.81
C GLY A 455 -42.04 -4.56 0.29
N ARG A 456 -40.96 -3.76 0.23
CA ARG A 456 -40.62 -2.76 1.26
C ARG A 456 -40.35 -1.38 0.66
N ARG A 457 -40.50 -0.35 1.49
CA ARG A 457 -40.05 1.02 1.18
C ARG A 457 -38.71 1.30 1.85
N TRP A 458 -37.83 1.91 1.08
CA TRP A 458 -36.45 2.17 1.47
C TRP A 458 -36.14 3.65 1.40
N ARG A 459 -35.44 4.14 2.42
CA ARG A 459 -34.73 5.41 2.42
C ARG A 459 -33.29 5.14 2.03
N LEU A 460 -32.82 5.82 0.99
CA LEU A 460 -31.44 5.77 0.52
C LEU A 460 -30.76 7.06 0.97
N PHE A 461 -29.78 6.93 1.85
CA PHE A 461 -29.00 8.04 2.38
C PHE A 461 -27.61 8.05 1.76
N ASN A 462 -27.21 9.14 1.13
CA ASN A 462 -25.85 9.27 0.62
C ASN A 462 -24.89 9.62 1.77
N ALA A 463 -23.99 8.70 2.11
CA ALA A 463 -23.05 8.87 3.23
C ALA A 463 -22.03 10.01 3.03
N LEU A 464 -21.86 10.50 1.80
CA LEU A 464 -20.89 11.53 1.47
C LEU A 464 -21.42 12.95 1.63
N ASP A 465 -22.71 13.19 1.40
CA ASP A 465 -23.32 14.54 1.44
C ASP A 465 -24.67 14.62 2.18
N ASN A 466 -25.12 13.50 2.75
CA ASN A 466 -26.34 13.36 3.54
C ASN A 466 -27.66 13.59 2.76
N GLN A 467 -27.65 13.53 1.43
CA GLN A 467 -28.89 13.55 0.64
C GLN A 467 -29.73 12.30 0.88
N GLU A 468 -31.06 12.45 0.88
CA GLU A 468 -32.01 11.36 1.17
C GLU A 468 -33.02 11.17 0.03
N PHE A 469 -33.28 9.92 -0.34
CA PHE A 469 -34.25 9.54 -1.36
C PHE A 469 -35.14 8.40 -0.87
N SER A 470 -36.47 8.53 -0.99
CA SER A 470 -37.39 7.41 -0.75
C SER A 470 -37.66 6.64 -2.05
N ARG A 471 -37.64 5.31 -1.98
CA ARG A 471 -37.84 4.41 -3.12
C ARG A 471 -38.69 3.20 -2.73
N GLN A 472 -39.55 2.78 -3.65
CA GLN A 472 -40.26 1.50 -3.55
C GLN A 472 -39.32 0.37 -3.98
N GLY A 473 -39.09 -0.61 -3.11
CA GLY A 473 -38.13 -1.69 -3.36
C GLY A 473 -38.53 -2.58 -4.54
N GLY A 474 -39.83 -2.86 -4.72
CA GLY A 474 -40.31 -3.60 -5.89
C GLY A 474 -39.99 -2.90 -7.23
N ALA A 475 -39.98 -1.57 -7.26
CA ALA A 475 -39.56 -0.82 -8.45
C ALA A 475 -38.04 -0.89 -8.66
N LEU A 476 -37.25 -0.85 -7.58
CA LEU A 476 -35.79 -1.03 -7.67
C LEU A 476 -35.44 -2.42 -8.21
N SER A 477 -36.03 -3.50 -7.68
CA SER A 477 -35.72 -4.87 -8.11
C SER A 477 -36.17 -5.16 -9.54
N LYS A 478 -37.36 -4.67 -9.95
CA LYS A 478 -37.93 -4.95 -11.27
C LYS A 478 -37.40 -4.03 -12.37
N ASP A 479 -37.37 -2.73 -12.10
CA ASP A 479 -37.03 -1.71 -13.10
C ASP A 479 -35.58 -1.24 -12.98
N GLY A 480 -34.85 -1.61 -11.93
CA GLY A 480 -33.51 -1.11 -11.65
C GLY A 480 -33.49 0.35 -11.16
N MET A 481 -32.33 0.77 -10.66
CA MET A 481 -32.13 2.15 -10.19
C MET A 481 -31.58 3.02 -11.33
N LEU A 482 -32.36 3.99 -11.80
CA LEU A 482 -31.88 5.02 -12.72
C LEU A 482 -30.95 5.97 -11.97
N VAL A 483 -29.77 6.21 -12.53
CA VAL A 483 -28.74 7.10 -11.99
C VAL A 483 -28.24 8.05 -13.06
N ASP A 484 -27.85 9.24 -12.63
CA ASP A 484 -27.32 10.32 -13.45
C ASP A 484 -26.22 11.01 -12.65
N LEU A 485 -24.97 10.78 -13.03
CA LEU A 485 -23.80 11.25 -12.32
C LEU A 485 -23.08 12.30 -13.15
N ASP A 486 -22.77 13.42 -12.54
CA ASP A 486 -21.90 14.43 -13.11
C ASP A 486 -20.45 13.89 -13.24
N PRO A 487 -19.59 14.56 -14.03
CA PRO A 487 -18.18 14.21 -14.13
C PRO A 487 -17.50 14.09 -12.77
N TYR A 488 -16.74 13.02 -12.57
CA TYR A 488 -16.01 12.75 -11.33
C TYR A 488 -16.87 12.69 -10.06
N GLU A 489 -18.13 12.27 -10.18
CA GLU A 489 -19.03 12.09 -9.05
C GLU A 489 -19.00 10.66 -8.50
N SER A 490 -19.27 10.50 -7.21
CA SER A 490 -19.50 9.20 -6.59
C SER A 490 -20.54 9.28 -5.49
N PHE A 491 -21.29 8.20 -5.30
CA PHE A 491 -22.29 8.05 -4.26
C PHE A 491 -22.03 6.81 -3.42
N ILE A 492 -22.34 6.89 -2.13
CA ILE A 492 -22.42 5.73 -1.22
C ILE A 492 -23.81 5.77 -0.57
N PHE A 493 -24.77 5.04 -1.15
CA PHE A 493 -26.12 4.96 -0.62
C PHE A 493 -26.22 3.89 0.46
N ARG A 494 -26.55 4.30 1.69
CA ARG A 494 -27.00 3.42 2.78
C ARG A 494 -28.50 3.18 2.63
N PHE A 495 -28.94 1.93 2.72
CA PHE A 495 -30.37 1.60 2.67
C PHE A 495 -30.90 1.41 4.07
N GLU A 496 -31.97 2.14 4.40
CA GLU A 496 -32.71 2.00 5.64
C GLU A 496 -34.19 1.73 5.34
N LEU A 497 -34.81 0.85 6.13
CA LEU A 497 -36.25 0.66 6.04
C LEU A 497 -36.97 1.93 6.52
N GLU A 498 -37.98 2.37 5.76
CA GLU A 498 -38.73 3.58 6.09
C GLU A 498 -39.47 3.45 7.42
N ASP A 499 -39.95 2.25 7.73
CA ASP A 499 -40.75 1.94 8.93
C ASP A 499 -39.91 1.64 10.19
N MET A 500 -38.57 1.62 10.08
CA MET A 500 -37.67 1.37 11.21
C MET A 500 -37.12 2.68 11.81
N PRO A 501 -36.89 2.73 13.14
CA PRO A 501 -36.19 3.86 13.76
C PRO A 501 -34.83 4.05 13.09
N ARG A 502 -34.43 5.32 12.90
CA ARG A 502 -33.13 5.65 12.28
C ARG A 502 -32.00 4.95 13.03
N ARG A 503 -31.08 4.35 12.27
CA ARG A 503 -29.80 3.93 12.85
C ARG A 503 -28.99 5.20 13.08
N VAL A 504 -28.84 5.57 14.36
CA VAL A 504 -27.87 6.61 14.72
C VAL A 504 -26.49 6.05 14.37
N PRO A 505 -25.67 6.76 13.57
CA PRO A 505 -24.30 6.31 13.30
C PRO A 505 -23.57 6.05 14.62
N ALA A 506 -22.97 4.87 14.77
CA ALA A 506 -22.01 4.64 15.83
C ALA A 506 -20.85 5.63 15.61
N GLY A 507 -20.67 6.60 16.51
CA GLY A 507 -19.63 7.63 16.36
C GLY A 507 -20.06 9.09 16.50
N GLY A 508 -21.22 9.37 17.10
CA GLY A 508 -21.53 10.72 17.60
C GLY A 508 -20.63 11.09 18.78
N TYR A 509 -19.35 11.38 18.54
CA TYR A 509 -18.52 12.09 19.50
C TYR A 509 -19.14 13.49 19.66
N ARG A 510 -19.61 13.77 20.89
CA ARG A 510 -19.95 15.13 21.30
C ARG A 510 -18.68 15.96 21.18
N GLY A 511 -18.66 16.88 20.23
CA GLY A 511 -17.63 17.92 20.20
C GLY A 511 -17.76 18.75 21.48
N GLU A 512 -16.74 18.68 22.33
CA GLU A 512 -16.37 19.83 23.13
C GLU A 512 -15.20 20.51 22.43
N VAL A 513 -15.47 21.77 22.09
CA VAL A 513 -14.55 22.75 21.54
C VAL A 513 -13.47 23.01 22.58
N PHE A 514 -12.19 22.76 22.26
CA PHE A 514 -11.05 23.55 22.71
C PHE A 514 -9.95 23.55 21.66
#